data_AF-A0A821K2D7-F1
#
_entry.id   AF-A0A821K2D7-F1
#
_cell.length_a   1.000
_cell.length_b   1.000
_cell.length_c   1.000
_cell.angle_alpha   90.00
_cell.angle_beta   90.00
_cell.angle_gamma   90.00
#
_symmetry.space_group_name_H-M   'P 1'
#
loop_
_entity.id
_entity.type
_entity.pdbx_description
1 polymer ?
#
loop_
_entity_poly.entity_id
_entity_poly.type
_entity_poly.pdbx_seq_one_letter_code
_entity_poly.pdbx_strand_id
1 'polypeptide(L)'
;IPTTNLLESDQSTLSIDQWNLLSNLVHCFDENSGYALVERFIEEQNRLPLKLRFKYPSVCEFFMLLKGKVQIVFEKNRDFLSLSRYDRTTLLRTTLEYTTSIGGMFTLRQYKLFDYPPFYKSAEMIFQPSAAIFTKRVIDQLDPDNTFIKLVFAILTFSTINYTIY
;
A
#
# COMPACT_ATOMS: atom_id res chain seq x y z
N ILE A 1 -35.11 8.88 -9.19
CA ILE A 1 -34.00 8.51 -10.09
C ILE A 1 -33.87 7.00 -9.98
N PRO A 2 -34.13 6.23 -11.05
CA PRO A 2 -33.98 4.78 -10.99
C PRO A 2 -32.49 4.45 -10.85
N THR A 3 -32.17 3.53 -9.95
CA THR A 3 -30.83 2.97 -9.77
C THR A 3 -30.50 2.13 -10.99
N THR A 4 -29.77 2.71 -11.93
CA THR A 4 -29.18 1.96 -13.05
C THR A 4 -28.25 0.90 -12.47
N ASN A 5 -28.58 -0.37 -12.69
CA ASN A 5 -27.72 -1.48 -12.29
C ASN A 5 -26.51 -1.46 -13.22
N LEU A 6 -25.41 -0.87 -12.75
CA LEU A 6 -24.18 -0.64 -13.55
C LEU A 6 -23.62 -1.93 -14.17
N LEU A 7 -23.98 -3.09 -13.62
CA LEU A 7 -23.61 -4.43 -14.10
C LEU A 7 -24.26 -4.82 -15.43
N GLU A 8 -25.45 -4.30 -15.77
CA GLU A 8 -26.13 -4.64 -17.04
C GLU A 8 -25.67 -3.75 -18.21
N SER A 9 -25.09 -2.58 -17.91
CA SER A 9 -24.57 -1.63 -18.91
C SER A 9 -23.09 -1.81 -19.22
N ASP A 10 -22.37 -2.57 -18.39
CA ASP A 10 -20.95 -2.81 -18.58
C ASP A 10 -20.80 -3.98 -19.56
N GLN A 11 -20.12 -3.79 -20.69
CA GLN A 11 -19.78 -4.87 -21.63
C GLN A 11 -18.73 -5.83 -21.05
N SER A 12 -18.84 -6.14 -19.75
CA SER A 12 -17.90 -6.94 -19.01
C SER A 12 -18.01 -8.39 -19.44
N THR A 13 -16.86 -8.99 -19.73
CA THR A 13 -16.75 -10.43 -20.01
C THR A 13 -16.67 -11.27 -18.72
N LEU A 14 -16.67 -10.62 -17.55
CA LEU A 14 -16.54 -11.26 -16.25
C LEU A 14 -17.90 -11.71 -15.72
N SER A 15 -17.94 -12.90 -15.13
CA SER A 15 -19.12 -13.39 -14.40
C SER A 15 -19.31 -12.64 -13.09
N ILE A 16 -20.52 -12.75 -12.52
CA ILE A 16 -20.85 -12.18 -11.19
C ILE A 16 -19.90 -12.70 -10.11
N ASP A 17 -19.56 -14.00 -10.15
CA ASP A 17 -18.63 -14.59 -9.18
C ASP A 17 -17.21 -14.01 -9.32
N GLN A 18 -16.75 -13.76 -10.55
CA GLN A 18 -15.47 -13.11 -10.80
C GLN A 18 -15.46 -11.66 -10.31
N TRP A 19 -16.56 -10.94 -10.50
CA TRP A 19 -16.74 -9.60 -9.95
C TRP A 19 -16.72 -9.58 -8.43
N ASN A 20 -17.40 -10.55 -7.78
CA ASN A 20 -17.39 -10.70 -6.33
C ASN A 20 -15.98 -10.98 -5.81
N LEU A 21 -15.20 -11.83 -6.49
CA LEU A 21 -13.81 -12.10 -6.12
C LEU A 21 -12.92 -10.86 -6.23
N LEU A 22 -13.04 -10.09 -7.32
CA LEU A 22 -12.31 -8.83 -7.50
C LEU A 22 -12.69 -7.80 -6.43
N SER A 23 -13.98 -7.66 -6.15
CA SER A 23 -14.48 -6.77 -5.10
C SER A 23 -13.93 -7.16 -3.72
N ASN A 24 -13.93 -8.45 -3.39
CA ASN A 24 -13.35 -8.94 -2.13
C ASN A 24 -11.84 -8.65 -2.03
N LEU A 25 -11.09 -8.75 -3.12
CA LEU A 25 -9.67 -8.41 -3.14
C LEU A 25 -9.43 -6.91 -2.90
N VAL A 26 -10.24 -6.04 -3.50
CA VAL A 26 -10.18 -4.59 -3.26
C VAL A 26 -10.54 -4.28 -1.81
N HIS A 27 -11.59 -4.88 -1.27
CA HIS A 27 -11.99 -4.68 0.13
C HIS A 27 -10.93 -5.19 1.11
N CYS A 28 -10.32 -6.34 0.83
CA CYS A 28 -9.20 -6.86 1.61
C CYS A 28 -8.00 -5.91 1.58
N PHE A 29 -7.69 -5.32 0.41
CA PHE A 29 -6.68 -4.27 0.32
C PHE A 29 -7.08 -3.07 1.17
N ASP A 30 -8.30 -2.56 1.07
CA ASP A 30 -8.73 -1.38 1.83
C ASP A 30 -8.65 -1.60 3.34
N GLU A 31 -9.06 -2.76 3.84
CA GLU A 31 -8.95 -3.14 5.26
C GLU A 31 -7.49 -3.17 5.76
N ASN A 32 -6.55 -3.60 4.90
CA ASN A 32 -5.16 -3.90 5.29
C ASN A 32 -4.11 -2.91 4.77
N SER A 33 -4.49 -1.98 3.88
CA SER A 33 -3.66 -0.95 3.21
C SER A 33 -2.96 0.01 4.16
N GLY A 34 -3.45 0.09 5.40
CA GLY A 34 -2.98 1.04 6.39
C GLY A 34 -3.54 2.46 6.20
N TYR A 35 -4.53 2.68 5.33
CA TYR A 35 -5.09 4.02 5.07
C TYR A 35 -5.55 4.74 6.33
N ALA A 36 -6.33 4.08 7.18
CA ALA A 36 -6.79 4.67 8.44
C ALA A 36 -5.62 5.12 9.35
N LEU A 37 -4.46 4.46 9.26
CA LEU A 37 -3.27 4.84 10.01
C LEU A 37 -2.61 6.08 9.42
N VAL A 38 -2.57 6.18 8.09
CA VAL A 38 -2.03 7.36 7.39
C VAL A 38 -2.93 8.56 7.58
N GLU A 39 -4.24 8.40 7.46
CA GLU A 39 -5.23 9.45 7.72
C GLU A 39 -5.09 9.99 9.15
N ARG A 40 -5.08 9.10 10.15
CA ARG A 40 -4.87 9.48 11.55
C ARG A 40 -3.53 10.20 11.75
N PHE A 41 -2.45 9.72 11.14
CA PHE A 41 -1.15 10.39 11.21
C PHE A 41 -1.23 11.81 10.62
N ILE A 42 -1.83 11.98 9.44
CA ILE A 42 -2.03 13.29 8.82
C ILE A 42 -2.84 14.22 9.73
N GLU A 43 -3.92 13.75 10.34
CA GLU A 43 -4.70 14.53 11.29
C GLU A 43 -3.87 14.97 12.50
N GLU A 44 -3.11 14.05 13.09
CA GLU A 44 -2.21 14.35 14.21
C GLU A 44 -1.17 15.41 13.81
N GLN A 45 -0.58 15.30 12.63
CA GLN A 45 0.36 16.31 12.11
C GLN A 45 -0.32 17.65 11.84
N ASN A 46 -1.54 17.65 11.31
CA ASN A 46 -2.29 18.89 11.01
C ASN A 46 -2.70 19.65 12.27
N ARG A 47 -2.88 18.96 13.41
CA ARG A 47 -3.12 19.60 14.72
C ARG A 47 -1.90 20.30 15.29
N LEU A 48 -0.70 19.97 14.82
CA LEU A 48 0.54 20.61 15.28
C LEU A 48 0.79 21.95 14.54
N PRO A 49 1.48 22.91 15.20
CA PRO A 49 2.05 24.07 14.52
C PRO A 49 2.95 23.67 13.35
N LEU A 50 2.95 24.42 12.25
CA LEU A 50 3.70 24.10 11.02
C LEU A 50 5.16 23.71 11.27
N LYS A 51 5.84 24.41 12.21
CA LYS A 51 7.25 24.16 12.54
C LYS A 51 7.52 22.81 13.22
N LEU A 52 6.49 22.18 13.78
CA LEU A 52 6.56 20.90 14.50
C LEU A 52 6.04 19.72 13.67
N ARG A 53 5.46 19.95 12.50
CA ARG A 53 4.96 18.89 11.62
C ARG A 53 6.11 18.07 11.02
N PHE A 54 5.86 16.78 10.85
CA PHE A 54 6.67 15.80 10.13
C PHE A 54 8.15 15.76 10.58
N LYS A 55 8.41 15.94 11.88
CA LYS A 55 9.75 15.75 12.43
C LYS A 55 10.20 14.30 12.30
N TYR A 56 11.49 14.11 12.08
CA TYR A 56 12.11 12.81 11.88
C TYR A 56 11.61 11.72 12.86
N PRO A 57 11.56 11.94 14.20
CA PRO A 57 11.09 10.90 15.12
C PRO A 57 9.66 10.45 14.82
N SER A 58 8.76 11.41 14.54
CA SER A 58 7.36 11.14 14.26
C SER A 58 7.16 10.43 12.92
N VAL A 59 7.92 10.81 11.89
CA VAL A 59 7.90 10.15 10.59
C VAL A 59 8.49 8.74 10.67
N CYS A 60 9.56 8.55 11.46
CA CYS A 60 10.17 7.25 11.71
C CYS A 60 9.20 6.30 12.42
N GLU A 61 8.56 6.77 13.49
CA GLU A 61 7.54 6.03 14.22
C GLU A 61 6.36 5.64 13.32
N PHE A 62 5.91 6.55 12.47
CA PHE A 62 4.89 6.28 11.46
C PHE A 62 5.29 5.13 10.52
N PHE A 63 6.51 5.12 9.98
CA PHE A 63 6.99 4.03 9.13
C PHE A 63 7.13 2.70 9.89
N MET A 64 7.53 2.73 11.16
CA MET A 64 7.57 1.53 12.01
C MET A 64 6.18 0.94 12.22
N LEU A 65 5.17 1.78 12.50
CA LEU A 65 3.79 1.36 12.68
C LEU A 65 3.21 0.71 11.40
N LEU A 66 3.50 1.29 10.23
CA LEU A 66 3.10 0.70 8.94
C LEU A 66 3.72 -0.69 8.73
N LYS A 67 5.03 -0.84 9.01
CA LYS A 67 5.71 -2.15 8.91
C LYS A 67 5.14 -3.17 9.89
N GLY A 68 4.80 -2.75 11.11
CA GLY A 68 4.21 -3.63 12.12
C GLY A 68 2.86 -4.24 11.68
N LYS A 69 2.06 -3.51 10.90
CA LYS A 69 0.80 -4.05 10.36
C LYS A 69 1.03 -5.20 9.37
N VAL A 70 2.03 -5.07 8.49
CA VAL A 70 2.37 -6.13 7.54
C VAL A 70 2.72 -7.42 8.28
N GLN A 71 3.51 -7.31 9.35
CA GLN A 71 3.87 -8.45 10.19
C GLN A 71 2.63 -9.15 10.79
N ILE A 72 1.67 -8.39 11.33
CA ILE A 72 0.45 -8.95 11.93
C ILE A 72 -0.38 -9.77 10.94
N VAL A 73 -0.47 -9.32 9.68
CA VAL A 73 -1.22 -10.05 8.64
C VAL A 73 -0.62 -11.43 8.40
N PHE A 74 0.72 -11.52 8.30
CA PHE A 74 1.41 -12.79 8.14
C PHE A 74 1.31 -13.69 9.37
N GLU A 75 1.39 -13.13 10.58
CA GLU A 75 1.28 -13.90 11.83
C GLU A 75 -0.12 -14.51 12.06
N LYS A 76 -1.16 -13.95 11.44
CA LYS A 76 -2.55 -14.44 11.57
C LYS A 76 -3.00 -15.32 10.41
N ASN A 77 -2.25 -15.37 9.32
CA ASN A 77 -2.62 -16.11 8.13
C ASN A 77 -2.23 -17.60 8.27
N ARG A 78 -3.22 -18.48 8.41
CA ARG A 78 -3.00 -19.93 8.60
C ARG A 78 -2.29 -20.58 7.41
N ASP A 79 -2.61 -20.16 6.19
CA ASP A 79 -1.99 -20.69 4.98
C ASP A 79 -0.52 -20.31 4.92
N PHE A 80 -0.17 -19.07 5.26
CA PHE A 80 1.22 -18.64 5.40
C PHE A 80 1.95 -19.45 6.48
N LEU A 81 1.34 -19.66 7.64
CA LEU A 81 1.94 -20.44 8.73
C LEU A 81 2.12 -21.92 8.39
N SER A 82 1.34 -22.44 7.45
CA SER A 82 1.44 -23.82 6.94
C SER A 82 2.66 -24.04 6.02
N LEU A 83 3.23 -22.96 5.48
CA LEU A 83 4.39 -23.02 4.59
C LEU A 83 5.68 -23.40 5.34
N SER A 84 6.65 -23.95 4.60
CA SER A 84 7.98 -24.21 5.14
C SER A 84 8.64 -22.91 5.64
N ARG A 85 9.62 -23.01 6.54
CA ARG A 85 10.34 -21.82 7.03
C ARG A 85 11.03 -21.06 5.88
N TYR A 86 11.56 -21.79 4.90
CA TYR A 86 12.19 -21.22 3.71
C TYR A 86 11.18 -20.41 2.90
N ASP A 87 10.03 -21.01 2.57
CA ASP A 87 8.99 -20.37 1.76
C ASP A 87 8.40 -19.15 2.47
N ARG A 88 8.18 -19.24 3.80
CA ARG A 88 7.73 -18.10 4.61
C ARG A 88 8.71 -16.93 4.54
N THR A 89 10.00 -17.22 4.66
CA THR A 89 11.04 -16.18 4.61
C THR A 89 11.12 -15.55 3.23
N THR A 90 11.07 -16.37 2.17
CA THR A 90 11.06 -15.90 0.78
C THR A 90 9.85 -15.04 0.51
N LEU A 91 8.64 -15.51 0.83
CA LEU A 91 7.40 -14.78 0.59
C LEU A 91 7.35 -13.46 1.38
N LEU A 92 7.79 -13.47 2.64
CA LEU A 92 7.86 -12.25 3.45
C LEU A 92 8.85 -11.26 2.86
N ARG A 93 10.06 -11.71 2.46
CA ARG A 93 11.06 -10.85 1.84
C ARG A 93 10.53 -10.24 0.55
N THR A 94 9.97 -11.05 -0.34
CA THR A 94 9.40 -10.59 -1.62
C THR A 94 8.24 -9.61 -1.39
N THR A 95 7.35 -9.88 -0.43
CA THR A 95 6.24 -8.98 -0.12
C THR A 95 6.72 -7.66 0.45
N LEU A 96 7.77 -7.67 1.29
CA LEU A 96 8.36 -6.45 1.85
C LEU A 96 9.11 -5.64 0.78
N GLU A 97 9.89 -6.30 -0.08
CA GLU A 97 10.70 -5.66 -1.11
C GLU A 97 9.84 -5.01 -2.18
N TYR A 98 8.83 -5.72 -2.69
CA TYR A 98 8.08 -5.28 -3.86
C TYR A 98 6.71 -4.73 -3.46
N THR A 99 5.86 -5.53 -2.82
CA THR A 99 4.45 -5.17 -2.67
C THR A 99 4.21 -4.11 -1.59
N THR A 100 4.94 -4.17 -0.48
CA THR A 100 4.88 -3.18 0.60
C THR A 100 5.48 -1.85 0.15
N SER A 101 6.57 -1.90 -0.62
CA SER A 101 7.21 -0.70 -1.17
C SER A 101 6.26 0.03 -2.11
N ILE A 102 5.68 -0.66 -3.10
CA ILE A 102 4.82 0.01 -4.09
C ILE A 102 3.44 0.37 -3.47
N GLY A 103 2.89 -0.47 -2.59
CA GLY A 103 1.68 -0.14 -1.81
C GLY A 103 1.89 1.08 -0.90
N GLY A 104 3.07 1.17 -0.26
CA GLY A 104 3.49 2.34 0.51
C GLY A 104 3.60 3.58 -0.37
N MET A 105 4.21 3.50 -1.55
CA MET A 105 4.28 4.59 -2.52
C MET A 105 2.89 5.07 -2.94
N PHE A 106 1.97 4.16 -3.22
CA PHE A 106 0.60 4.50 -3.57
C PHE A 106 -0.12 5.23 -2.42
N THR A 107 0.05 4.77 -1.19
CA THR A 107 -0.51 5.47 -0.03
C THR A 107 0.12 6.85 0.16
N LEU A 108 1.44 6.98 0.02
CA LEU A 108 2.13 8.28 0.08
C LEU A 108 1.61 9.26 -0.98
N ARG A 109 1.26 8.77 -2.19
CA ARG A 109 0.64 9.54 -3.27
C ARG A 109 -0.74 10.06 -2.90
N GLN A 110 -1.63 9.21 -2.39
CA GLN A 110 -3.02 9.60 -2.05
C GLN A 110 -3.05 10.80 -1.11
N TYR A 111 -2.15 10.82 -0.13
CA TYR A 111 -2.05 11.89 0.87
C TYR A 111 -1.06 13.00 0.48
N LYS A 112 -0.47 12.94 -0.72
CA LYS A 112 0.53 13.90 -1.22
C LYS A 112 1.67 14.13 -0.23
N LEU A 113 2.08 13.08 0.47
CA LEU A 113 3.03 13.18 1.59
C LEU A 113 4.41 13.68 1.12
N PHE A 114 4.82 13.30 -0.08
CA PHE A 114 6.06 13.72 -0.72
C PHE A 114 6.03 15.16 -1.29
N ASP A 115 4.87 15.82 -1.25
CA ASP A 115 4.72 17.23 -1.60
C ASP A 115 5.00 18.14 -0.39
N TYR A 116 5.02 17.59 0.82
CA TYR A 116 5.41 18.31 2.03
C TYR A 116 6.94 18.25 2.21
N PRO A 117 7.68 19.37 2.07
CA PRO A 117 9.13 19.37 2.19
C PRO A 117 9.66 18.81 3.53
N PRO A 118 9.03 19.08 4.69
CA PRO A 118 9.46 18.48 5.96
C PRO A 118 9.32 16.95 6.00
N PHE A 119 8.26 16.42 5.40
CA PHE A 119 8.05 14.97 5.32
C PHE A 119 9.08 14.34 4.38
N TYR A 120 9.24 14.90 3.19
CA TYR A 120 10.23 14.44 2.21
C TYR A 120 11.65 14.41 2.81
N LYS A 121 12.06 15.47 3.50
CA LYS A 121 13.36 15.53 4.18
C LYS A 121 13.52 14.46 5.26
N SER A 122 12.47 14.21 6.06
CA SER A 122 12.49 13.15 7.05
C SER A 122 12.57 11.75 6.39
N ALA A 123 11.89 11.54 5.26
CA ALA A 123 11.97 10.30 4.50
C ALA A 123 13.37 10.08 3.89
N GLU A 124 14.03 11.12 3.38
CA GLU A 124 15.43 11.06 2.90
C GLU A 124 16.40 10.60 4.00
N MET A 125 16.18 11.05 5.24
CA MET A 125 17.00 10.65 6.37
C MET A 125 16.79 9.18 6.75
N ILE A 126 15.59 8.63 6.54
CA ILE A 126 15.25 7.23 6.88
C ILE A 126 15.74 6.26 5.82
N PHE A 127 15.52 6.57 4.53
CA PHE A 127 15.73 5.62 3.42
C PHE A 127 16.94 5.93 2.54
N GLN A 128 17.67 7.00 2.83
CA GLN A 128 18.69 7.62 2.00
C GLN A 128 18.11 8.47 0.85
N PRO A 129 18.84 9.52 0.40
CA PRO A 129 18.35 10.44 -0.63
C PRO A 129 18.01 9.77 -1.97
N SER A 130 18.82 8.81 -2.41
CA SER A 130 18.62 8.10 -3.69
C SER A 130 17.29 7.34 -3.72
N ALA A 131 16.97 6.63 -2.62
CA ALA A 131 15.71 5.89 -2.50
C ALA A 131 14.50 6.82 -2.43
N ALA A 132 14.61 7.95 -1.72
CA ALA A 132 13.53 8.94 -1.65
C ALA A 132 13.27 9.61 -3.02
N ILE A 133 14.32 9.96 -3.77
CA ILE A 133 14.20 10.50 -5.14
C ILE A 133 13.54 9.49 -6.06
N PHE A 134 13.99 8.23 -6.03
CA PHE A 134 13.39 7.16 -6.81
C PHE A 134 11.91 6.98 -6.47
N THR A 135 11.59 6.91 -5.18
CA THR A 135 10.20 6.79 -4.69
C THR A 135 9.34 7.94 -5.20
N LYS A 136 9.80 9.19 -5.13
CA LYS A 136 9.06 10.35 -5.63
C LYS A 136 8.75 10.23 -7.12
N ARG A 137 9.75 9.87 -7.93
CA ARG A 137 9.58 9.69 -9.38
C ARG A 137 8.57 8.59 -9.71
N VAL A 138 8.59 7.48 -8.98
CA VAL A 138 7.62 6.40 -9.15
C VAL A 138 6.22 6.90 -8.79
N ILE A 139 6.05 7.58 -7.66
CA ILE A 139 4.78 8.16 -7.21
C ILE A 139 4.17 9.09 -8.27
N ASP A 140 4.99 9.94 -8.87
CA ASP A 140 4.56 10.90 -9.90
C ASP A 140 4.11 10.21 -11.20
N GLN A 141 4.55 8.96 -11.43
CA GLN A 141 4.24 8.15 -12.61
C GLN A 141 3.15 7.09 -12.37
N LEU A 142 2.71 6.89 -11.12
CA LEU A 142 1.65 5.94 -10.80
C LEU A 142 0.32 6.35 -11.44
N ASP A 143 -0.39 5.37 -11.98
CA ASP A 143 -1.69 5.55 -12.64
C ASP A 143 -2.72 6.25 -11.73
N PRO A 144 -3.55 7.19 -12.23
CA PRO A 144 -4.66 7.75 -11.46
C PRO A 144 -5.75 6.75 -11.07
N ASP A 145 -5.90 5.60 -11.74
CA ASP A 145 -6.90 4.60 -11.39
C ASP A 145 -6.51 3.82 -10.13
N ASN A 146 -7.09 4.29 -9.02
CA ASN A 146 -6.89 3.69 -7.70
C ASN A 146 -7.39 2.24 -7.63
N THR A 147 -8.45 1.89 -8.35
CA THR A 147 -9.05 0.55 -8.28
C THR A 147 -8.14 -0.46 -8.97
N PHE A 148 -7.61 -0.10 -10.14
CA PHE A 148 -6.66 -0.93 -10.88
C PHE A 148 -5.40 -1.21 -10.06
N ILE A 149 -4.82 -0.19 -9.44
CA ILE A 149 -3.62 -0.33 -8.61
C ILE A 149 -3.87 -1.24 -7.39
N LYS A 150 -5.02 -1.10 -6.71
CA LYS A 150 -5.38 -1.97 -5.57
C LYS A 150 -5.50 -3.43 -5.99
N LEU A 151 -6.12 -3.71 -7.14
CA LEU A 151 -6.25 -5.05 -7.68
C LEU A 151 -4.89 -5.67 -8.01
N VAL A 152 -4.01 -4.91 -8.67
CA VAL A 152 -2.63 -5.34 -8.94
C VAL A 152 -1.93 -5.68 -7.62
N PHE A 153 -1.99 -4.82 -6.59
CA PHE A 153 -1.33 -5.13 -5.32
C PHE A 153 -1.88 -6.35 -4.60
N ALA A 154 -3.21 -6.54 -4.59
CA ALA A 154 -3.80 -7.72 -3.99
C ALA A 154 -3.28 -8.99 -4.69
N ILE A 155 -3.22 -8.99 -6.03
CA ILE A 155 -2.66 -10.10 -6.82
C ILE A 155 -1.17 -10.29 -6.51
N LEU A 156 -0.36 -9.23 -6.53
CA LEU A 156 1.09 -9.32 -6.28
C LEU A 156 1.42 -9.77 -4.84
N THR A 157 0.58 -9.44 -3.84
CA THR A 157 0.77 -9.81 -2.42
C THR A 157 0.61 -11.31 -2.18
N PHE A 158 -0.34 -11.93 -2.87
CA PHE A 158 -0.71 -13.33 -2.66
C PHE A 158 -0.26 -14.27 -3.78
N SER A 159 0.37 -13.74 -4.83
CA SER A 159 0.95 -14.55 -5.91
C SER A 159 2.31 -15.10 -5.53
N THR A 160 2.44 -16.43 -5.58
CA THR A 160 3.72 -17.16 -5.52
C THR A 160 4.32 -17.39 -6.91
N ILE A 161 3.69 -16.86 -7.97
CA ILE A 161 4.19 -17.00 -9.34
C ILE A 161 5.50 -16.21 -9.43
N ASN A 162 6.58 -16.95 -9.65
CA ASN A 162 7.93 -16.44 -9.89
C ASN A 162 7.90 -15.21 -10.80
N TYR A 163 8.41 -14.09 -10.30
CA TYR A 163 8.54 -12.88 -11.11
C TYR A 163 9.70 -13.05 -12.09
N THR A 164 9.33 -13.40 -13.32
CA THR A 164 9.98 -12.85 -14.50
C THR A 164 9.54 -11.38 -14.58
N ILE A 165 10.28 -10.49 -13.92
CA ILE A 165 10.25 -9.06 -14.24
C ILE A 165 11.37 -8.87 -15.27
N TYR A 166 10.99 -8.37 -16.45
CA TYR A 166 11.91 -7.91 -17.50
C TYR A 166 12.66 -6.65 -17.07
#